data_AF-A0A6I3K979-F1
#
_entry.id   AF-A0A6I3K979-F1
#
_cell.length_a   1.000
_cell.length_b   1.000
_cell.length_c   1.000
_cell.angle_alpha   90.00
_cell.angle_beta   90.00
_cell.angle_gamma   90.00
#
_symmetry.space_group_name_H-M   'P 1'
#
loop_
_entity.id
_entity.type
_entity.pdbx_description
1 polymer ?
#
loop_
_entity_poly.entity_id
_entity_poly.type
_entity_poly.pdbx_seq_one_letter_code
_entity_poly.pdbx_strand_id
1 'polypeptide(L)'
;MPTVTGVLQHVTQRPDTIDEVWVRAPEVRGHSGGLITRNPDRYKVVGGNVQFQVAPGPAILVMVSAGNPVDSVKMFIGTAASQTLEAVVKGADLLDENSVRELDRVLREIQRNVNSAAESAAKAKTSETNSANSASRASSSASSASSSASSAKASENRARSSAGEAIIYAQQAGEMERAVFDLEKEARGSAQAAKASQDAAKTSETKAATSATSAGRSATTAASETTKALQKWRDEFTENDIVWVGDRLGVSGKLSPPLTGPKGAPGDVSKSQMDAAITAAIVALAPTGLKLVLAAPDDKTAEQADTAIRAKGYQAVVVVPTTGNWWE
;
A
#
# COMPACT_ATOMS: atom_id res chain seq x y z
N MET A 1 -91.44 -49.46 36.00
CA MET A 1 -90.25 -50.20 36.47
C MET A 1 -89.67 -50.98 35.30
N PRO A 2 -88.33 -51.04 35.14
CA PRO A 2 -87.68 -51.88 34.14
C PRO A 2 -88.11 -53.35 34.21
N THR A 3 -88.27 -53.97 33.05
CA THR A 3 -88.44 -55.43 32.93
C THR A 3 -87.13 -56.05 32.50
N VAL A 4 -86.67 -57.06 33.23
CA VAL A 4 -85.49 -57.85 32.87
C VAL A 4 -85.95 -59.19 32.33
N THR A 5 -85.48 -59.56 31.15
CA THR A 5 -85.78 -60.86 30.52
C THR A 5 -84.51 -61.57 30.07
N GLY A 6 -84.51 -62.90 30.15
CA GLY A 6 -83.39 -63.68 29.64
C GLY A 6 -83.62 -65.17 29.78
N VAL A 7 -82.70 -65.96 29.23
CA VAL A 7 -82.73 -67.41 29.32
C VAL A 7 -81.58 -67.88 30.19
N LEU A 8 -81.88 -68.69 31.19
CA LEU A 8 -80.90 -69.49 31.93
C LEU A 8 -80.63 -70.76 31.14
N GLN A 9 -79.37 -70.97 30.81
CA GLN A 9 -78.93 -72.11 30.00
C GLN A 9 -77.67 -72.71 30.60
N HIS A 10 -77.53 -74.02 30.48
CA HIS A 10 -76.25 -74.68 30.69
C HIS A 10 -75.25 -74.25 29.61
N VAL A 11 -73.96 -74.50 29.86
CA VAL A 11 -72.88 -74.27 28.87
C VAL A 11 -73.16 -74.99 27.53
N THR A 12 -73.93 -76.08 27.55
CA THR A 12 -74.37 -76.81 26.35
C THR A 12 -75.59 -76.19 25.63
N GLN A 13 -75.97 -74.95 25.96
CA GLN A 13 -77.09 -74.19 25.39
C GLN A 13 -78.47 -74.84 25.56
N ARG A 14 -78.58 -75.80 26.48
CA ARG A 14 -79.87 -76.38 26.89
C ARG A 14 -80.46 -75.48 27.98
N PRO A 15 -81.79 -75.25 27.99
CA PRO A 15 -82.45 -74.55 29.09
C PRO A 15 -82.08 -75.20 30.43
N ASP A 16 -81.79 -74.38 31.41
CA ASP A 16 -81.48 -74.85 32.77
C ASP A 16 -82.74 -75.37 33.47
N THR A 17 -82.57 -76.25 34.46
CA THR A 17 -83.64 -76.83 35.29
C THR A 17 -83.87 -76.04 36.58
N ILE A 18 -83.46 -74.77 36.63
CA ILE A 18 -83.78 -73.85 37.72
C ILE A 18 -85.29 -73.61 37.76
N ASP A 19 -85.89 -73.73 38.94
CA ASP A 19 -87.35 -73.59 39.12
C ASP A 19 -87.75 -72.15 39.46
N GLU A 20 -86.89 -71.42 40.17
CA GLU A 20 -87.14 -70.07 40.64
C GLU A 20 -85.87 -69.20 40.59
N VAL A 21 -86.07 -67.90 40.40
CA VAL A 21 -85.05 -66.88 40.69
C VAL A 21 -85.54 -65.96 41.79
N TRP A 22 -84.65 -65.64 42.71
CA TRP A 22 -84.89 -64.71 43.80
C TRP A 22 -84.09 -63.44 43.55
N VAL A 23 -84.78 -62.31 43.46
CA VAL A 23 -84.16 -61.02 43.18
C VAL A 23 -84.17 -60.18 44.45
N ARG A 24 -83.01 -59.67 44.85
CA ARG A 24 -82.89 -58.78 46.02
C ARG A 24 -81.92 -57.65 45.78
N ALA A 25 -82.05 -56.56 46.54
CA ALA A 25 -81.00 -55.57 46.62
C ALA A 25 -79.83 -56.10 47.49
N PRO A 26 -78.56 -55.81 47.14
CA PRO A 26 -77.42 -56.14 47.98
C PRO A 26 -77.47 -55.37 49.31
N GLU A 27 -77.98 -54.14 49.28
CA GLU A 27 -78.12 -53.25 50.43
C GLU A 27 -79.48 -52.58 50.45
N VAL A 28 -79.91 -52.21 51.66
CA VAL A 28 -81.14 -51.43 51.84
C VAL A 28 -80.94 -50.06 51.18
N ARG A 29 -81.84 -49.67 50.28
CA ARG A 29 -81.70 -48.44 49.50
C ARG A 29 -83.04 -47.73 49.27
N GLY A 30 -83.01 -46.41 49.22
CA GLY A 30 -84.19 -45.59 48.92
C GLY A 30 -84.60 -45.70 47.45
N HIS A 31 -85.90 -45.78 47.18
CA HIS A 31 -86.45 -45.79 45.83
C HIS A 31 -87.88 -45.23 45.79
N SER A 32 -88.14 -44.27 44.88
CA SER A 32 -89.48 -43.74 44.57
C SER A 32 -90.33 -43.36 45.80
N GLY A 33 -89.72 -42.68 46.78
CA GLY A 33 -90.40 -42.26 48.01
C GLY A 33 -90.55 -43.35 49.08
N GLY A 34 -89.98 -44.54 48.87
CA GLY A 34 -89.97 -45.66 49.82
C GLY A 34 -88.60 -46.34 49.96
N LEU A 35 -88.58 -47.53 50.56
CA LEU A 35 -87.37 -48.29 50.88
C LEU A 35 -87.39 -49.67 50.21
N ILE A 36 -86.37 -49.99 49.42
CA ILE A 36 -86.12 -51.36 48.95
C ILE A 36 -85.31 -52.08 50.02
N THR A 37 -85.86 -53.18 50.51
CA THR A 37 -85.22 -54.00 51.55
C THR A 37 -84.37 -55.12 50.94
N ARG A 38 -83.61 -55.84 51.77
CA ARG A 38 -82.82 -57.02 51.36
C ARG A 38 -83.66 -58.30 51.18
N ASN A 39 -84.96 -58.23 51.47
CA ASN A 39 -85.82 -59.41 51.36
C ASN A 39 -85.99 -59.81 49.89
N PRO A 40 -85.75 -61.08 49.52
CA PRO A 40 -85.86 -61.51 48.13
C PRO A 40 -87.31 -61.56 47.67
N ASP A 41 -87.54 -61.03 46.47
CA ASP A 41 -88.74 -61.26 45.70
C ASP A 41 -88.57 -62.48 44.78
N ARG A 42 -89.62 -63.28 44.60
CA ARG A 42 -89.52 -64.61 43.99
C ARG A 42 -90.26 -64.66 42.66
N TYR A 43 -89.55 -65.12 41.63
CA TYR A 43 -90.09 -65.26 40.28
C TYR A 43 -89.88 -66.68 39.79
N LYS A 44 -90.92 -67.25 39.17
CA LYS A 44 -90.85 -68.58 38.56
C LYS A 44 -90.06 -68.52 37.25
N VAL A 45 -89.30 -69.58 36.99
CA VAL A 45 -88.62 -69.79 35.72
C VAL A 45 -89.45 -70.77 34.88
N VAL A 46 -89.70 -70.43 33.61
CA VAL A 46 -90.52 -71.26 32.72
C VAL A 46 -89.72 -71.62 31.47
N GLY A 47 -89.36 -72.91 31.36
CA GLY A 47 -88.57 -73.41 30.24
C GLY A 47 -87.21 -72.72 30.11
N GLY A 48 -86.56 -72.43 31.24
CA GLY A 48 -85.32 -71.65 31.33
C GLY A 48 -85.50 -70.14 31.14
N ASN A 49 -86.68 -69.64 30.79
CA ASN A 49 -86.92 -68.20 30.64
C ASN A 49 -87.24 -67.55 31.98
N VAL A 50 -86.55 -66.45 32.24
CA VAL A 50 -86.70 -65.60 33.41
C VAL A 50 -87.27 -64.26 32.97
N GLN A 51 -88.29 -63.81 33.68
CA GLN A 51 -88.86 -62.48 33.50
C GLN A 51 -89.27 -61.91 34.86
N PHE A 52 -88.78 -60.71 35.17
CA PHE A 52 -89.15 -60.00 36.40
C PHE A 52 -89.09 -58.48 36.19
N GLN A 53 -89.86 -57.76 37.00
CA GLN A 53 -89.76 -56.30 37.07
C GLN A 53 -88.96 -55.92 38.31
N VAL A 54 -87.99 -55.02 38.15
CA VAL A 54 -87.09 -54.64 39.25
C VAL A 54 -86.74 -53.16 39.16
N ALA A 55 -86.60 -52.52 40.31
CA ALA A 55 -86.19 -51.13 40.40
C ALA A 55 -84.75 -50.92 39.91
N PRO A 56 -84.44 -49.80 39.22
CA PRO A 56 -83.09 -49.50 38.74
C PRO A 56 -82.01 -49.51 39.84
N GLY A 57 -80.80 -49.91 39.47
CA GLY A 57 -79.56 -49.95 40.26
C GLY A 57 -79.13 -51.37 40.69
N PRO A 58 -78.23 -51.51 41.68
CA PRO A 58 -77.63 -52.80 42.02
C PRO A 58 -78.63 -53.82 42.56
N ALA A 59 -78.53 -55.06 42.07
CA ALA A 59 -79.30 -56.20 42.54
C ALA A 59 -78.45 -57.48 42.54
N ILE A 60 -78.94 -58.50 43.25
CA ILE A 60 -78.41 -59.85 43.23
C ILE A 60 -79.55 -60.77 42.76
N LEU A 61 -79.28 -61.52 41.69
CA LEU A 61 -80.09 -62.65 41.26
C LEU A 61 -79.59 -63.89 41.98
N VAL A 62 -80.45 -64.62 42.66
CA VAL A 62 -80.13 -65.93 43.24
C VAL A 62 -80.93 -66.98 42.49
N MET A 63 -80.25 -67.96 41.90
CA MET A 63 -80.88 -69.08 41.21
C MET A 63 -81.22 -70.17 42.22
N VAL A 64 -82.44 -70.72 42.16
CA VAL A 64 -82.97 -71.67 43.14
C VAL A 64 -83.56 -72.89 42.44
N SER A 65 -83.17 -74.08 42.89
CA SER A 65 -83.69 -75.37 42.40
C SER A 65 -84.15 -76.23 43.56
N ALA A 66 -85.34 -76.84 43.44
CA ALA A 66 -85.97 -77.64 44.49
C ALA A 66 -86.01 -76.94 45.88
N GLY A 67 -86.19 -75.61 45.88
CA GLY A 67 -86.22 -74.78 47.09
C GLY A 67 -84.87 -74.41 47.70
N ASN A 68 -83.75 -74.84 47.11
CA ASN A 68 -82.40 -74.54 47.58
C ASN A 68 -81.68 -73.53 46.67
N PRO A 69 -81.08 -72.45 47.23
CA PRO A 69 -80.19 -71.56 46.47
C PRO A 69 -79.00 -72.33 45.88
N VAL A 70 -78.82 -72.23 44.57
CA VAL A 70 -77.76 -72.91 43.81
C VAL A 70 -76.58 -71.96 43.59
N ASP A 71 -76.84 -70.76 43.10
CA ASP A 71 -75.79 -69.78 42.80
C ASP A 71 -76.37 -68.34 42.82
N SER A 72 -75.50 -67.33 42.86
CA SER A 72 -75.90 -65.92 42.86
C SER A 72 -75.04 -65.07 41.95
N VAL A 73 -75.69 -64.18 41.20
CA VAL A 73 -75.06 -63.29 40.22
C VAL A 73 -75.39 -61.85 40.55
N LYS A 74 -74.37 -60.99 40.52
CA LYS A 74 -74.55 -59.53 40.67
C LYS A 74 -75.08 -58.96 39.36
N MET A 75 -76.03 -58.04 39.48
CA MET A 75 -76.63 -57.35 38.35
C MET A 75 -76.69 -55.85 38.61
N PHE A 76 -76.58 -55.07 37.56
CA PHE A 76 -76.85 -53.64 37.57
C PHE A 76 -78.00 -53.34 36.62
N ILE A 77 -79.15 -52.95 37.18
CA ILE A 77 -80.34 -52.64 36.38
C ILE A 77 -80.30 -51.17 35.95
N GLY A 78 -80.25 -50.91 34.65
CA GLY A 78 -80.35 -49.56 34.10
C GLY A 78 -81.76 -48.96 34.20
N THR A 79 -81.95 -47.76 33.66
CA THR A 79 -83.24 -47.05 33.66
C THR A 79 -84.12 -47.35 32.45
N ALA A 80 -83.62 -48.12 31.47
CA ALA A 80 -84.37 -48.50 30.29
C ALA A 80 -85.58 -49.38 30.65
N ALA A 81 -86.70 -49.21 29.92
CA ALA A 81 -87.96 -49.89 30.21
C ALA A 81 -87.87 -51.43 30.07
N SER A 82 -87.00 -51.94 29.20
CA SER A 82 -86.72 -53.36 29.02
C SER A 82 -85.21 -53.58 28.85
N GLN A 83 -84.66 -54.60 29.49
CA GLN A 83 -83.24 -54.95 29.46
C GLN A 83 -83.07 -56.48 29.44
N THR A 84 -82.02 -56.96 28.78
CA THR A 84 -81.70 -58.39 28.80
C THR A 84 -80.94 -58.76 30.06
N LEU A 85 -81.08 -60.01 30.53
CA LEU A 85 -80.33 -60.54 31.68
C LEU A 85 -78.82 -60.42 31.44
N GLU A 86 -78.37 -60.68 30.22
CA GLU A 86 -76.97 -60.53 29.82
C GLU A 86 -76.46 -59.09 30.01
N ALA A 87 -77.24 -58.08 29.59
CA ALA A 87 -76.84 -56.68 29.68
C ALA A 87 -76.73 -56.20 31.13
N VAL A 88 -77.66 -56.62 32.00
CA VAL A 88 -77.62 -56.23 33.42
C VAL A 88 -76.52 -56.95 34.20
N VAL A 89 -76.14 -58.17 33.83
CA VAL A 89 -74.99 -58.87 34.41
C VAL A 89 -73.68 -58.23 33.94
N LYS A 90 -73.51 -58.02 32.63
CA LYS A 90 -72.33 -57.30 32.08
C LYS A 90 -72.17 -55.89 32.64
N GLY A 91 -73.28 -55.21 32.89
CA GLY A 91 -73.27 -53.88 33.52
C GLY A 91 -72.76 -53.89 34.97
N ALA A 92 -72.91 -55.01 35.70
CA ALA A 92 -72.36 -55.15 37.04
C ALA A 92 -70.83 -55.34 37.03
N ASP A 93 -70.30 -56.05 36.03
CA ASP A 93 -68.86 -56.27 35.87
C ASP A 93 -68.11 -54.96 35.57
N LEU A 94 -68.71 -54.04 34.82
CA LEU A 94 -68.12 -52.72 34.52
C LEU A 94 -68.00 -51.78 35.73
N LEU A 95 -68.73 -52.08 36.81
CA LEU A 95 -68.72 -51.30 38.05
C LEU A 95 -67.84 -51.94 39.13
N ASP A 96 -67.04 -52.94 38.78
CA ASP A 96 -66.14 -53.61 39.71
C ASP A 96 -64.90 -52.75 40.05
N GLU A 97 -64.23 -53.10 41.16
CA GLU A 97 -62.99 -52.43 41.59
C GLU A 97 -61.86 -52.55 40.55
N ASN A 98 -61.93 -53.55 39.66
CA ASN A 98 -60.93 -53.77 38.63
C ASN A 98 -60.99 -52.67 37.56
N SER A 99 -62.18 -52.27 37.14
CA SER A 99 -62.40 -51.15 36.22
C SER A 99 -61.87 -49.82 36.77
N VAL A 100 -62.01 -49.60 38.08
CA VAL A 100 -61.44 -48.42 38.76
C VAL A 100 -59.89 -48.45 38.77
N ARG A 101 -59.28 -49.62 38.97
CA ARG A 101 -57.81 -49.79 38.93
C ARG A 101 -57.24 -49.53 37.54
N GLU A 102 -57.91 -49.97 36.48
CA GLU A 102 -57.49 -49.70 35.11
C GLU A 102 -57.62 -48.22 34.75
N LEU A 103 -58.68 -47.54 35.19
CA LEU A 103 -58.79 -46.09 35.05
C LEU A 103 -57.65 -45.33 35.77
N ASP A 104 -57.29 -45.73 36.99
CA ASP A 104 -56.14 -45.13 37.70
C ASP A 104 -54.81 -45.41 36.98
N ARG A 105 -54.64 -46.62 36.42
CA ARG A 105 -53.47 -46.98 35.62
C ARG A 105 -53.34 -46.10 34.38
N VAL A 106 -54.43 -45.95 33.62
CA VAL A 106 -54.47 -45.11 32.41
C VAL A 106 -54.22 -43.65 32.77
N LEU A 107 -54.80 -43.13 33.86
CA LEU A 107 -54.57 -41.76 34.31
C LEU A 107 -53.09 -41.51 34.63
N ARG A 108 -52.42 -42.44 35.33
CA ARG A 108 -50.97 -42.37 35.61
C ARG A 108 -50.11 -42.45 34.35
N GLU A 109 -50.55 -43.18 33.34
CA GLU A 109 -49.87 -43.25 32.05
C GLU A 109 -50.01 -41.94 31.27
N ILE A 110 -51.22 -41.38 31.21
CA ILE A 110 -51.47 -40.06 30.61
C ILE A 110 -50.60 -39.00 31.29
N GLN A 111 -50.58 -38.96 32.63
CA GLN A 111 -49.77 -38.00 33.38
C GLN A 111 -48.27 -38.13 33.04
N ARG A 112 -47.76 -39.35 32.95
CA ARG A 112 -46.37 -39.61 32.56
C ARG A 112 -46.06 -39.19 31.12
N ASN A 113 -46.98 -39.47 30.20
CA ASN A 113 -46.83 -39.11 28.80
C ASN A 113 -46.85 -37.58 28.60
N VAL A 114 -47.76 -36.88 29.30
CA VAL A 114 -47.82 -35.41 29.28
C VAL A 114 -46.54 -34.80 29.83
N ASN A 115 -46.03 -35.30 30.96
CA ASN A 115 -44.77 -34.82 31.53
C ASN A 115 -43.59 -35.06 30.58
N SER A 116 -43.51 -36.26 29.99
CA SER A 116 -42.45 -36.61 29.04
C SER A 116 -42.51 -35.75 27.76
N ALA A 117 -43.71 -35.43 27.29
CA ALA A 117 -43.92 -34.53 26.15
C ALA A 117 -43.50 -33.09 26.48
N ALA A 118 -43.84 -32.59 27.67
CA ALA A 118 -43.42 -31.27 28.13
C ALA A 118 -41.88 -31.15 28.23
N GLU A 119 -41.21 -32.15 28.79
CA GLU A 119 -39.75 -32.21 28.83
C GLU A 119 -39.13 -32.26 27.43
N SER A 120 -39.72 -33.05 26.53
CA SER A 120 -39.25 -33.17 25.15
C SER A 120 -39.40 -31.83 24.40
N ALA A 121 -40.50 -31.10 24.61
CA ALA A 121 -40.70 -29.78 24.06
C ALA A 121 -39.69 -28.75 24.59
N ALA A 122 -39.38 -28.79 25.89
CA ALA A 122 -38.37 -27.93 26.49
C ALA A 122 -36.96 -28.20 25.94
N LYS A 123 -36.60 -29.48 25.77
CA LYS A 123 -35.34 -29.89 25.14
C LYS A 123 -35.28 -29.45 23.67
N ALA A 124 -36.38 -29.59 22.93
CA ALA A 124 -36.47 -29.13 21.55
C ALA A 124 -36.28 -27.62 21.45
N LYS A 125 -36.91 -26.84 22.34
CA LYS A 125 -36.74 -25.38 22.40
C LYS A 125 -35.30 -24.99 22.69
N THR A 126 -34.64 -25.70 23.61
CA THR A 126 -33.22 -25.49 23.92
C THR A 126 -32.33 -25.78 22.69
N SER A 127 -32.60 -26.88 21.97
CA SER A 127 -31.89 -27.22 20.73
C SER A 127 -32.09 -26.19 19.62
N GLU A 128 -33.30 -25.64 19.47
CA GLU A 128 -33.59 -24.55 18.53
C GLU A 128 -32.71 -23.33 18.83
N THR A 129 -32.67 -22.88 20.09
CA THR A 129 -31.83 -21.75 20.52
C THR A 129 -30.35 -22.02 20.28
N ASN A 130 -29.86 -23.22 20.61
CA ASN A 130 -28.47 -23.61 20.37
C ASN A 130 -28.11 -23.62 18.88
N SER A 131 -29.05 -24.06 18.03
CA SER A 131 -28.88 -24.06 16.57
C SER A 131 -28.83 -22.64 16.02
N ALA A 132 -29.72 -21.76 16.47
CA ALA A 132 -29.71 -20.34 16.10
C ALA A 132 -28.39 -19.66 16.49
N ASN A 133 -27.91 -19.89 17.72
CA ASN A 133 -26.63 -19.38 18.19
C ASN A 133 -25.45 -19.90 17.36
N SER A 134 -25.48 -21.19 16.98
CA SER A 134 -24.45 -21.81 16.14
C SER A 134 -24.43 -21.20 14.74
N ALA A 135 -25.60 -20.94 14.15
CA ALA A 135 -25.72 -20.25 12.86
C ALA A 135 -25.16 -18.82 12.92
N SER A 136 -25.46 -18.06 13.98
CA SER A 136 -24.89 -16.72 14.18
C SER A 136 -23.36 -16.75 14.29
N ARG A 137 -22.81 -17.69 15.08
CA ARG A 137 -21.35 -17.87 15.22
C ARG A 137 -20.69 -18.26 13.91
N ALA A 138 -21.31 -19.12 13.11
CA ALA A 138 -20.82 -19.51 11.81
C ALA A 138 -20.81 -18.30 10.84
N SER A 139 -21.86 -17.50 10.84
CA SER A 139 -21.94 -16.26 10.05
C SER A 139 -20.82 -15.27 10.42
N SER A 140 -20.63 -15.00 11.72
CA SER A 140 -19.54 -14.15 12.20
C SER A 140 -18.16 -14.70 11.80
N SER A 141 -17.96 -16.02 11.93
CA SER A 141 -16.70 -16.67 11.53
C SER A 141 -16.43 -16.52 10.03
N ALA A 142 -17.46 -16.64 9.19
CA ALA A 142 -17.34 -16.42 7.75
C ALA A 142 -16.98 -14.97 7.42
N SER A 143 -17.56 -13.98 8.11
CA SER A 143 -17.19 -12.57 7.96
C SER A 143 -15.73 -12.34 8.36
N SER A 144 -15.29 -12.86 9.51
CA SER A 144 -13.89 -12.75 9.95
C SER A 144 -12.91 -13.40 8.97
N ALA A 145 -13.27 -14.54 8.39
CA ALA A 145 -12.47 -15.20 7.35
C ALA A 145 -12.34 -14.33 6.08
N SER A 146 -13.44 -13.71 5.64
CA SER A 146 -13.44 -12.79 4.49
C SER A 146 -12.56 -11.55 4.72
N SER A 147 -12.65 -10.95 5.91
CA SER A 147 -11.78 -9.82 6.29
C SER A 147 -10.31 -10.23 6.37
N SER A 148 -10.03 -11.44 6.87
CA SER A 148 -8.67 -11.98 6.93
C SER A 148 -8.09 -12.22 5.54
N ALA A 149 -8.88 -12.78 4.62
CA ALA A 149 -8.48 -12.96 3.21
C ALA A 149 -8.18 -11.62 2.52
N SER A 150 -9.00 -10.60 2.76
CA SER A 150 -8.78 -9.24 2.22
C SER A 150 -7.48 -8.62 2.77
N SER A 151 -7.22 -8.79 4.06
CA SER A 151 -6.00 -8.30 4.72
C SER A 151 -4.75 -9.02 4.22
N ALA A 152 -4.84 -10.33 3.97
CA ALA A 152 -3.78 -11.12 3.35
C ALA A 152 -3.48 -10.61 1.93
N LYS A 153 -4.52 -10.35 1.12
CA LYS A 153 -4.33 -9.82 -0.24
C LYS A 153 -3.70 -8.41 -0.24
N ALA A 154 -4.11 -7.55 0.69
CA ALA A 154 -3.49 -6.24 0.86
C ALA A 154 -2.00 -6.36 1.25
N SER A 155 -1.66 -7.33 2.10
CA SER A 155 -0.28 -7.60 2.52
C SER A 155 0.57 -8.13 1.36
N GLU A 156 0.03 -9.03 0.53
CA GLU A 156 0.66 -9.50 -0.70
C GLU A 156 0.98 -8.34 -1.65
N ASN A 157 0.03 -7.43 -1.86
CA ASN A 157 0.24 -6.26 -2.72
C ASN A 157 1.33 -5.33 -2.18
N ARG A 158 1.35 -5.06 -0.86
CA ARG A 158 2.42 -4.26 -0.23
C ARG A 158 3.79 -4.90 -0.39
N ALA A 159 3.88 -6.22 -0.19
CA ALA A 159 5.12 -6.96 -0.39
C ALA A 159 5.61 -6.87 -1.85
N ARG A 160 4.69 -6.98 -2.81
CA ARG A 160 5.00 -6.82 -4.24
C ARG A 160 5.49 -5.41 -4.57
N SER A 161 4.84 -4.36 -4.05
CA SER A 161 5.29 -2.98 -4.22
C SER A 161 6.68 -2.76 -3.62
N SER A 162 6.92 -3.23 -2.40
CA SER A 162 8.22 -3.13 -1.73
C SER A 162 9.32 -3.87 -2.50
N ALA A 163 9.03 -5.06 -3.04
CA ALA A 163 9.97 -5.76 -3.92
C ALA A 163 10.27 -4.98 -5.21
N GLY A 164 9.27 -4.31 -5.79
CA GLY A 164 9.46 -3.42 -6.94
C GLY A 164 10.34 -2.22 -6.63
N GLU A 165 10.13 -1.55 -5.50
CA GLU A 165 10.97 -0.44 -5.03
C GLU A 165 12.42 -0.89 -4.80
N ALA A 166 12.63 -2.06 -4.19
CA ALA A 166 13.97 -2.62 -3.99
C ALA A 166 14.72 -2.85 -5.31
N ILE A 167 14.03 -3.29 -6.37
CA ILE A 167 14.61 -3.44 -7.71
C ILE A 167 15.06 -2.07 -8.27
N ILE A 168 14.23 -1.04 -8.12
CA ILE A 168 14.57 0.32 -8.58
C ILE A 168 15.79 0.84 -7.83
N TYR A 169 15.84 0.67 -6.50
CA TYR A 169 17.01 1.09 -5.72
C TYR A 169 18.27 0.35 -6.11
N ALA A 170 18.18 -0.96 -6.39
CA ALA A 170 19.32 -1.73 -6.89
C ALA A 170 19.83 -1.22 -8.25
N GLN A 171 18.92 -0.84 -9.16
CA GLN A 171 19.28 -0.25 -10.45
C GLN A 171 19.98 1.10 -10.28
N GLN A 172 19.41 1.99 -9.47
CA GLN A 172 20.00 3.30 -9.17
C GLN A 172 21.38 3.18 -8.51
N ALA A 173 21.57 2.21 -7.61
CA ALA A 173 22.86 1.92 -7.01
C ALA A 173 23.90 1.49 -8.07
N GLY A 174 23.50 0.63 -9.02
CA GLY A 174 24.37 0.23 -10.13
C GLY A 174 24.71 1.36 -11.10
N GLU A 175 23.77 2.29 -11.34
CA GLU A 175 24.04 3.50 -12.12
C GLU A 175 25.02 4.44 -11.40
N MET A 176 24.84 4.62 -10.09
CA MET A 176 25.75 5.43 -9.27
C MET A 176 27.16 4.84 -9.23
N GLU A 177 27.30 3.52 -9.11
CA GLU A 177 28.59 2.84 -9.14
C GLU A 177 29.34 3.11 -10.46
N ARG A 178 28.63 3.07 -11.60
CA ARG A 178 29.19 3.42 -12.91
C ARG A 178 29.60 4.88 -13.00
N ALA A 179 28.74 5.79 -12.53
CA ALA A 179 29.06 7.21 -12.52
C ALA A 179 30.31 7.52 -11.68
N VAL A 180 30.46 6.87 -10.52
CA VAL A 180 31.67 6.99 -9.68
C VAL A 180 32.90 6.47 -10.41
N PHE A 181 32.81 5.33 -11.11
CA PHE A 181 33.90 4.79 -11.91
C PHE A 181 34.34 5.74 -13.03
N ASP A 182 33.38 6.33 -13.75
CA ASP A 182 33.67 7.29 -14.83
C ASP A 182 34.32 8.57 -14.28
N LEU A 183 33.82 9.10 -13.16
CA LEU A 183 34.42 10.23 -12.46
C LEU A 183 35.87 9.93 -12.00
N GLU A 184 36.13 8.72 -11.48
CA GLU A 184 37.48 8.32 -11.10
C GLU A 184 38.42 8.30 -12.32
N LYS A 185 37.94 7.78 -13.45
CA LYS A 185 38.69 7.77 -14.70
C LYS A 185 38.99 9.18 -15.21
N GLU A 186 38.01 10.07 -15.19
CA GLU A 186 38.17 11.48 -15.55
C GLU A 186 39.17 12.18 -14.65
N ALA A 187 39.07 11.99 -13.32
CA ALA A 187 39.99 12.56 -12.35
C ALA A 187 41.44 12.10 -12.60
N ARG A 188 41.65 10.81 -12.90
CA ARG A 188 42.96 10.28 -13.30
C ARG A 188 43.47 10.93 -14.58
N GLY A 189 42.60 11.11 -15.57
CA GLY A 189 42.94 11.81 -16.82
C GLY A 189 43.34 13.27 -16.59
N SER A 190 42.59 14.01 -15.77
CA SER A 190 42.92 15.39 -15.40
C SER A 190 44.24 15.49 -14.65
N ALA A 191 44.53 14.56 -13.73
CA ALA A 191 45.81 14.51 -13.02
C ALA A 191 47.00 14.29 -13.98
N GLN A 192 46.84 13.41 -14.97
CA GLN A 192 47.84 13.18 -16.01
C GLN A 192 48.07 14.42 -16.89
N ALA A 193 46.99 15.10 -17.31
CA ALA A 193 47.08 16.32 -18.09
C ALA A 193 47.74 17.47 -17.32
N ALA A 194 47.46 17.59 -16.02
CA ALA A 194 48.11 18.55 -15.13
C ALA A 194 49.61 18.28 -15.02
N LYS A 195 50.01 17.01 -14.85
CA LYS A 195 51.42 16.61 -14.82
C LYS A 195 52.13 16.92 -16.14
N ALA A 196 51.51 16.62 -17.28
CA ALA A 196 52.06 16.94 -18.59
C ALA A 196 52.25 18.46 -18.78
N SER A 197 51.29 19.27 -18.32
CA SER A 197 51.40 20.74 -18.34
C SER A 197 52.54 21.25 -17.47
N GLN A 198 52.72 20.67 -16.27
CA GLN A 198 53.86 20.98 -15.39
C GLN A 198 55.20 20.68 -16.07
N ASP A 199 55.33 19.54 -16.73
CA ASP A 199 56.55 19.13 -17.44
C ASP A 199 56.84 20.04 -18.64
N ALA A 200 55.81 20.43 -19.38
CA ALA A 200 55.92 21.39 -20.49
C ALA A 200 56.36 22.79 -20.00
N ALA A 201 55.83 23.24 -18.86
CA ALA A 201 56.25 24.51 -18.24
C ALA A 201 57.72 24.47 -17.82
N LYS A 202 58.17 23.40 -17.16
CA LYS A 202 59.57 23.22 -16.75
C LYS A 202 60.53 23.14 -17.95
N THR A 203 60.08 22.50 -19.04
CA THR A 203 60.82 22.48 -20.30
C THR A 203 60.96 23.88 -20.90
N SER A 204 59.88 24.67 -20.88
CA SER A 204 59.89 26.05 -21.36
C SER A 204 60.78 26.96 -20.53
N GLU A 205 60.77 26.82 -19.20
CA GLU A 205 61.68 27.50 -18.28
C GLU A 205 63.16 27.23 -18.64
N THR A 206 63.50 25.96 -18.84
CA THR A 206 64.87 25.54 -19.22
C THR A 206 65.31 26.15 -20.55
N LYS A 207 64.41 26.15 -21.55
CA LYS A 207 64.66 26.78 -22.85
C LYS A 207 64.87 28.29 -22.73
N ALA A 208 64.04 28.97 -21.94
CA ALA A 208 64.17 30.40 -21.68
C ALA A 208 65.51 30.74 -21.02
N ALA A 209 65.93 29.98 -20.01
CA ALA A 209 67.24 30.16 -19.36
C ALA A 209 68.41 29.95 -20.32
N THR A 210 68.31 28.95 -21.22
CA THR A 210 69.32 28.68 -22.26
C THR A 210 69.41 29.83 -23.27
N SER A 211 68.26 30.34 -23.72
CA SER A 211 68.19 31.48 -24.63
C SER A 211 68.76 32.75 -23.99
N ALA A 212 68.44 33.02 -22.72
CA ALA A 212 68.99 34.14 -21.97
C ALA A 212 70.52 34.05 -21.85
N THR A 213 71.04 32.85 -21.58
CA THR A 213 72.50 32.59 -21.52
C THR A 213 73.16 32.84 -22.88
N SER A 214 72.54 32.36 -23.96
CA SER A 214 73.04 32.53 -25.33
C SER A 214 73.03 34.01 -25.74
N ALA A 215 71.96 34.74 -25.42
CA ALA A 215 71.86 36.18 -25.66
C ALA A 215 72.93 36.96 -24.89
N GLY A 216 73.17 36.62 -23.62
CA GLY A 216 74.23 37.21 -22.82
C GLY A 216 75.62 37.00 -23.43
N ARG A 217 75.92 35.77 -23.88
CA ARG A 217 77.18 35.46 -24.59
C ARG A 217 77.32 36.26 -25.88
N SER A 218 76.28 36.32 -26.70
CA SER A 218 76.28 37.11 -27.94
C SER A 218 76.52 38.59 -27.67
N ALA A 219 75.90 39.16 -26.63
CA ALA A 219 76.12 40.54 -26.22
C ALA A 219 77.57 40.78 -25.77
N THR A 220 78.16 39.87 -24.98
CA THR A 220 79.57 39.95 -24.58
C THR A 220 80.51 39.86 -25.77
N THR A 221 80.26 38.93 -26.71
CA THR A 221 81.04 38.83 -27.95
C THR A 221 80.94 40.10 -28.78
N ALA A 222 79.73 40.62 -28.98
CA ALA A 222 79.52 41.86 -29.72
C ALA A 222 80.24 43.05 -29.07
N ALA A 223 80.19 43.16 -27.73
CA ALA A 223 80.92 44.18 -26.99
C ALA A 223 82.44 44.05 -27.20
N SER A 224 82.98 42.83 -27.09
CA SER A 224 84.41 42.56 -27.30
C SER A 224 84.86 42.90 -28.72
N GLU A 225 84.11 42.47 -29.74
CA GLU A 225 84.42 42.79 -31.15
C GLU A 225 84.34 44.30 -31.42
N THR A 226 83.38 45.00 -30.79
CA THR A 226 83.29 46.47 -30.87
C THR A 226 84.52 47.13 -30.24
N THR A 227 84.96 46.68 -29.06
CA THR A 227 86.19 47.18 -28.42
C THR A 227 87.42 46.91 -29.28
N LYS A 228 87.56 45.71 -29.87
CA LYS A 228 88.66 45.39 -30.79
C LYS A 228 88.63 46.28 -32.03
N ALA A 229 87.46 46.51 -32.62
CA ALA A 229 87.30 47.39 -33.78
C ALA A 229 87.68 48.84 -33.44
N LEU A 230 87.26 49.35 -32.28
CA LEU A 230 87.65 50.67 -31.76
C LEU A 230 89.15 50.78 -31.55
N GLN A 231 89.79 49.75 -31.00
CA GLN A 231 91.23 49.74 -30.74
C GLN A 231 92.02 49.67 -32.04
N LYS A 232 91.60 48.81 -32.98
CA LYS A 232 92.15 48.77 -34.33
C LYS A 232 92.03 50.12 -35.04
N TRP A 233 90.87 50.77 -34.95
CA TRP A 233 90.67 52.11 -35.52
C TRP A 233 91.64 53.11 -34.91
N ARG A 234 91.81 53.12 -33.58
CA ARG A 234 92.78 53.99 -32.89
C ARG A 234 94.23 53.73 -33.31
N ASP A 235 94.62 52.48 -33.49
CA ASP A 235 95.99 52.13 -33.88
C ASP A 235 96.27 52.47 -35.36
N GLU A 236 95.26 52.42 -36.23
CA GLU A 236 95.35 52.77 -37.65
C GLU A 236 95.18 54.28 -37.93
N PHE A 237 94.45 55.03 -37.09
CA PHE A 237 94.28 56.48 -37.19
C PHE A 237 95.34 57.19 -36.36
N THR A 238 96.34 57.80 -37.01
CA THR A 238 97.34 58.62 -36.31
C THR A 238 96.89 60.09 -36.26
N GLU A 239 97.32 60.83 -35.23
CA GLU A 239 96.92 62.24 -34.98
C GLU A 239 97.21 63.19 -36.17
N ASN A 240 97.97 62.74 -37.17
CA ASN A 240 98.27 63.44 -38.42
C ASN A 240 97.27 63.17 -39.57
N ASP A 241 96.27 62.30 -39.38
CA ASP A 241 95.31 61.95 -40.44
C ASP A 241 94.19 62.96 -40.61
N ILE A 242 93.95 63.87 -39.65
CA ILE A 242 92.98 64.95 -39.77
C ILE A 242 93.73 66.27 -39.83
N VAL A 243 93.87 66.83 -41.04
CA VAL A 243 94.53 68.12 -41.26
C VAL A 243 93.58 69.06 -41.97
N TRP A 244 93.41 70.25 -41.41
CA TRP A 244 92.75 71.35 -42.11
C TRP A 244 93.70 71.95 -43.14
N VAL A 245 93.31 71.92 -44.40
CA VAL A 245 94.04 72.55 -45.51
C VAL A 245 93.14 73.63 -46.11
N GLY A 246 93.17 74.82 -45.51
CA GLY A 246 92.24 75.91 -45.84
C GLY A 246 90.78 75.58 -45.46
N ASP A 247 89.84 75.75 -46.39
CA ASP A 247 88.41 75.41 -46.25
C ASP A 247 88.09 73.92 -46.58
N ARG A 248 89.06 73.03 -46.36
CA ARG A 248 88.90 71.61 -46.65
C ARG A 248 89.44 70.78 -45.51
N LEU A 249 88.68 69.77 -45.14
CA LEU A 249 89.09 68.78 -44.16
C LEU A 249 89.80 67.65 -44.90
N GLY A 250 91.10 67.50 -44.65
CA GLY A 250 91.86 66.33 -45.06
C GLY A 250 91.66 65.21 -44.05
N VAL A 251 91.20 64.05 -44.49
CA VAL A 251 91.11 62.82 -43.67
C VAL A 251 91.85 61.69 -44.38
N SER A 252 92.90 61.16 -43.74
CA SER A 252 93.74 60.06 -44.25
C SER A 252 94.23 60.28 -45.69
N GLY A 253 94.81 61.46 -45.93
CA GLY A 253 95.36 61.84 -47.24
C GLY A 253 94.35 62.22 -48.32
N LYS A 254 93.03 62.20 -48.04
CA LYS A 254 91.99 62.66 -48.97
C LYS A 254 91.38 63.97 -48.48
N LEU A 255 91.37 65.00 -49.34
CA LEU A 255 90.72 66.29 -49.05
C LEU A 255 89.23 66.26 -49.40
N SER A 256 88.41 66.83 -48.52
CA SER A 256 87.01 67.11 -48.80
C SER A 256 86.84 68.12 -49.96
N PRO A 257 85.66 68.16 -50.60
CA PRO A 257 85.21 69.36 -51.30
C PRO A 257 85.21 70.59 -50.37
N PRO A 258 85.24 71.83 -50.92
CA PRO A 258 85.14 73.05 -50.12
C PRO A 258 83.88 73.01 -49.25
N LEU A 259 84.05 73.22 -47.95
CA LEU A 259 82.93 73.18 -47.01
C LEU A 259 82.14 74.49 -47.01
N THR A 260 82.64 75.54 -47.68
CA THR A 260 81.89 76.76 -48.03
C THR A 260 81.30 76.70 -49.46
N GLY A 261 80.32 75.82 -49.67
CA GLY A 261 79.36 75.98 -50.76
C GLY A 261 78.23 76.96 -50.38
N PRO A 262 77.48 77.54 -51.33
CA PRO A 262 76.31 78.35 -51.00
C PRO A 262 75.34 77.51 -50.16
N LYS A 263 74.88 78.09 -49.03
CA LYS A 263 73.88 77.47 -48.15
C LYS A 263 72.70 76.98 -48.98
N GLY A 264 72.55 75.66 -49.11
CA GLY A 264 71.39 75.07 -49.76
C GLY A 264 70.11 75.56 -49.08
N ALA A 265 69.07 75.80 -49.87
CA ALA A 265 67.77 76.20 -49.33
C ALA A 265 67.31 75.14 -48.31
N PRO A 266 66.83 75.53 -47.11
CA PRO A 266 66.18 74.60 -46.20
C PRO A 266 65.09 73.85 -46.97
N GLY A 267 65.07 72.51 -46.89
CA GLY A 267 64.02 71.72 -47.50
C GLY A 267 62.70 72.00 -46.80
N ASP A 268 61.82 72.77 -47.43
CA ASP A 268 60.45 72.96 -46.97
C ASP A 268 59.70 71.63 -47.14
N VAL A 269 59.57 70.88 -46.04
CA VAL A 269 58.61 69.77 -45.98
C VAL A 269 57.23 70.41 -45.92
N SER A 270 56.56 70.48 -47.06
CA SER A 270 55.21 71.03 -47.14
C SER A 270 54.27 70.18 -46.28
N LYS A 271 53.29 70.81 -45.62
CA LYS A 271 52.30 70.13 -44.77
C LYS A 271 51.63 68.93 -45.45
N SER A 272 51.45 69.00 -46.77
CA SER A 272 50.90 67.89 -47.58
C SER A 272 51.81 66.67 -47.66
N GLN A 273 53.14 66.83 -47.67
CA GLN A 273 54.08 65.71 -47.66
C GLN A 273 54.09 65.00 -46.30
N MET A 274 53.93 65.78 -45.23
CA MET A 274 53.83 65.24 -43.87
C MET A 274 52.52 64.47 -43.68
N ASP A 275 51.40 65.02 -44.17
CA ASP A 275 50.09 64.36 -44.13
C ASP A 275 50.05 63.06 -44.97
N ALA A 276 50.75 63.04 -46.10
CA ALA A 276 50.87 61.84 -46.95
C ALA A 276 51.68 60.73 -46.25
N ALA A 277 52.78 61.08 -45.59
CA ALA A 277 53.60 60.12 -44.83
C ALA A 277 52.85 59.54 -43.62
N ILE A 278 52.10 60.37 -42.90
CA ILE A 278 51.24 59.93 -41.78
C ILE A 278 50.15 58.99 -42.29
N THR A 279 49.53 59.31 -43.42
CA THR A 279 48.48 58.47 -44.02
C THR A 279 49.04 57.11 -44.45
N ALA A 280 50.24 57.07 -45.05
CA ALA A 280 50.88 55.83 -45.46
C ALA A 280 51.23 54.93 -44.26
N ALA A 281 51.72 55.51 -43.15
CA ALA A 281 52.02 54.76 -41.94
C ALA A 281 50.76 54.14 -41.30
N ILE A 282 49.64 54.88 -41.27
CA ILE A 282 48.36 54.39 -40.73
C ILE A 282 47.84 53.20 -41.53
N VAL A 283 47.92 53.26 -42.86
CA VAL A 283 47.44 52.17 -43.74
C VAL A 283 48.28 50.89 -43.58
N ALA A 284 49.60 51.02 -43.37
CA ALA A 284 50.49 49.87 -43.20
C ALA A 284 50.29 49.11 -41.87
N LEU A 285 49.83 49.80 -40.81
CA LEU A 285 49.73 49.25 -39.44
C LEU A 285 48.34 48.71 -39.08
N ALA A 286 47.29 49.07 -39.84
CA ALA A 286 45.89 48.72 -39.58
C ALA A 286 45.56 47.21 -39.39
N PRO A 287 46.20 46.24 -40.07
CA PRO A 287 45.84 44.82 -39.91
C PRO A 287 46.41 44.14 -38.65
N THR A 288 47.29 44.81 -37.90
CA THR A 288 48.11 44.15 -36.87
C THR A 288 47.55 44.25 -35.45
N GLY A 289 46.52 45.07 -35.22
CA GLY A 289 45.95 45.31 -33.88
C GLY A 289 46.90 46.06 -32.91
N LEU A 290 48.01 46.63 -33.41
CA LEU A 290 48.97 47.41 -32.62
C LEU A 290 48.48 48.84 -32.38
N LYS A 291 48.74 49.38 -31.19
CA LYS A 291 48.47 50.79 -30.85
C LYS A 291 49.50 51.70 -31.52
N LEU A 292 49.03 52.71 -32.26
CA LEU A 292 49.88 53.73 -32.87
C LEU A 292 50.34 54.73 -31.78
N VAL A 293 51.65 54.87 -31.63
CA VAL A 293 52.28 55.91 -30.80
C VAL A 293 52.96 56.90 -31.74
N LEU A 294 52.54 58.16 -31.69
CA LEU A 294 53.07 59.24 -32.52
C LEU A 294 53.67 60.32 -31.63
N ALA A 295 54.91 60.71 -31.91
CA ALA A 295 55.57 61.83 -31.26
C ALA A 295 55.23 63.13 -32.00
N ALA A 296 54.56 64.07 -31.32
CA ALA A 296 54.18 65.36 -31.90
C ALA A 296 55.08 66.49 -31.35
N PRO A 297 55.50 67.46 -32.18
CA PRO A 297 56.47 68.49 -31.78
C PRO A 297 55.93 69.52 -30.78
N ASP A 298 54.60 69.68 -30.69
CA ASP A 298 53.92 70.54 -29.73
C ASP A 298 52.51 70.03 -29.43
N ASP A 299 51.92 70.55 -28.34
CA ASP A 299 50.59 70.14 -27.85
C ASP A 299 49.47 70.39 -28.88
N LYS A 300 49.58 71.47 -29.66
CA LYS A 300 48.55 71.83 -30.63
C LYS A 300 48.53 70.86 -31.82
N THR A 301 49.71 70.43 -32.25
CA THR A 301 49.88 69.41 -33.28
C THR A 301 49.47 68.03 -32.75
N ALA A 302 49.72 67.75 -31.47
CA ALA A 302 49.29 66.52 -30.83
C ALA A 302 47.77 66.38 -30.75
N GLU A 303 47.08 67.45 -30.37
CA GLU A 303 45.61 67.48 -30.27
C GLU A 303 44.95 67.34 -31.65
N GLN A 304 45.51 68.00 -32.67
CA GLN A 304 45.05 67.83 -34.06
C GLN A 304 45.26 66.39 -34.57
N ALA A 305 46.39 65.77 -34.24
CA ALA A 305 46.67 64.39 -34.61
C ALA A 305 45.75 63.40 -33.88
N ASP A 306 45.56 63.52 -32.57
CA ASP A 306 44.64 62.65 -31.80
C ASP A 306 43.21 62.75 -32.32
N THR A 307 42.74 63.98 -32.60
CA THR A 307 41.41 64.21 -33.17
C THR A 307 41.27 63.56 -34.55
N ALA A 308 42.25 63.73 -35.44
CA ALA A 308 42.22 63.15 -36.78
C ALA A 308 42.26 61.61 -36.78
N ILE A 309 42.97 61.00 -35.82
CA ILE A 309 43.08 59.55 -35.69
C ILE A 309 41.82 58.94 -35.09
N ARG A 310 41.27 59.54 -34.03
CA ARG A 310 40.01 59.10 -33.42
C ARG A 310 38.83 59.26 -34.36
N ALA A 311 38.80 60.32 -35.18
CA ALA A 311 37.77 60.50 -36.21
C ALA A 311 37.72 59.34 -37.22
N LYS A 312 38.81 58.58 -37.36
CA LYS A 312 38.88 57.38 -38.21
C LYS A 312 38.66 56.07 -37.46
N GLY A 313 38.28 56.11 -36.18
CA GLY A 313 37.89 54.95 -35.37
C GLY A 313 39.03 54.19 -34.71
N TYR A 314 40.25 54.75 -34.69
CA TYR A 314 41.44 54.09 -34.12
C TYR A 314 41.74 54.57 -32.69
N GLN A 315 42.32 53.69 -31.88
CA GLN A 315 42.90 54.05 -30.58
C GLN A 315 44.38 54.42 -30.77
N ALA A 316 44.76 55.65 -30.42
CA ALA A 316 46.15 56.12 -30.46
C ALA A 316 46.57 56.76 -29.14
N VAL A 317 47.89 56.77 -28.91
CA VAL A 317 48.53 57.54 -27.85
C VAL A 317 49.47 58.54 -28.52
N VAL A 318 49.09 59.81 -28.55
CA VAL A 318 49.96 60.87 -29.06
C VAL A 318 50.77 61.42 -27.89
N VAL A 319 52.09 61.36 -28.02
CA VAL A 319 53.02 61.81 -26.99
C VAL A 319 53.70 63.08 -27.47
N VAL A 320 53.62 64.15 -26.70
CA VAL A 320 54.46 65.33 -26.92
C VAL A 320 55.72 65.11 -26.11
N PRO A 321 56.90 64.97 -26.74
CA PRO A 321 58.14 64.91 -25.98
C PRO A 321 58.32 66.26 -25.31
N THR A 322 58.08 66.31 -24.00
CA THR A 322 58.54 67.43 -23.18
C THR A 322 60.06 67.45 -23.28
N THR A 323 60.64 68.63 -23.50
CA THR A 323 62.09 68.86 -23.55
C THR A 323 62.78 68.67 -22.18
N GLY A 324 62.32 67.72 -21.37
CA GLY A 324 63.10 67.19 -20.27
C GLY A 324 64.22 66.35 -20.87
N ASN A 325 65.47 66.68 -20.53
CA ASN A 325 66.65 65.92 -20.92
C ASN A 325 66.52 64.45 -20.45
N TRP A 326 66.52 63.50 -21.39
CA TRP A 326 66.57 62.05 -21.14
C TRP A 326 67.97 61.49 -21.45
N TRP A 327 69.00 62.20 -20.99
CA TRP A 327 70.39 61.74 -20.93
C TRP A 327 71.04 62.32 -19.68
N GLU A 328 70.98 61.55 -18.59
CA GLU A 328 72.21 61.11 -17.91
C GLU A 328 72.49 59.67 -18.36
#